data_AF-A0A529N7C2-F1
#
_entry.id   AF-A0A529N7C2-F1
#
_cell.length_a   1.000
_cell.length_b   1.000
_cell.length_c   1.000
_cell.angle_alpha   90.00
_cell.angle_beta   90.00
_cell.angle_gamma   90.00
#
_symmetry.space_group_name_H-M   'P 1'
#
loop_
_entity.id
_entity.type
_entity.pdbx_description
1 polymer ?
#
loop_
_entity_poly.entity_id
_entity_poly.type
_entity_poly.pdbx_seq_one_letter_code
_entity_poly.pdbx_strand_id
1 'polypeptide(L)' 'VEALNRHAKFIRGRVSGALRQMKYMPEFRFRLDTSFDNFAKINELLKSPEVARDLGDGKNNDKDEE' A
#
# COMPACT_ATOMS: atom_id res chain seq x y z
N VAL A 1 -1.67 -16.83 -4.38
CA VAL A 1 -1.09 -16.61 -3.02
C VAL A 1 -0.89 -17.90 -2.22
N GLU A 2 -1.68 -18.95 -2.44
CA GLU A 2 -1.62 -20.19 -1.63
C GLU A 2 -0.24 -20.88 -1.61
N ALA A 3 0.42 -21.01 -2.75
CA ALA A 3 1.77 -21.59 -2.82
C ALA A 3 2.77 -20.80 -1.96
N LEU A 4 2.74 -19.46 -2.02
CA LEU A 4 3.60 -18.60 -1.20
C LEU A 4 3.31 -18.78 0.30
N ASN A 5 2.03 -18.83 0.68
CA ASN A 5 1.63 -19.08 2.07
C ASN A 5 2.10 -20.46 2.55
N ARG A 6 1.98 -21.51 1.71
CA ARG A 6 2.47 -22.87 2.01
C ARG A 6 3.98 -22.89 2.27
N HIS A 7 4.74 -22.06 1.56
CA HIS A 7 6.20 -21.98 1.67
C HIS A 7 6.69 -20.82 2.56
N ALA A 8 5.82 -20.15 3.33
CA ALA A 8 6.17 -18.98 4.14
C ALA A 8 7.31 -19.26 5.14
N LYS A 9 7.36 -20.45 5.75
CA LYS A 9 8.45 -20.85 6.67
C LYS A 9 9.81 -20.91 5.98
N PHE A 10 9.86 -21.44 4.76
CA PHE A 10 11.08 -21.52 3.96
C PHE A 10 11.57 -20.11 3.59
N ILE A 11 10.69 -19.25 3.11
CA ILE A 11 11.00 -17.87 2.74
C ILE A 11 11.50 -17.09 3.96
N ARG A 12 10.83 -17.25 5.11
CA ARG A 12 11.27 -16.67 6.40
C ARG A 12 12.71 -17.07 6.74
N GLY A 13 13.05 -18.35 6.57
CA GLY A 13 14.42 -18.83 6.79
C GLY A 13 15.44 -18.14 5.88
N ARG A 14 15.11 -17.95 4.60
CA ARG A 14 15.98 -17.31 3.62
C ARG A 14 16.19 -15.81 3.87
N VAL A 15 15.17 -15.11 4.33
CA VAL A 15 15.21 -13.64 4.56
C VAL A 15 15.77 -13.29 5.95
N SER A 16 15.79 -14.22 6.89
CA SER A 16 16.29 -13.99 8.26
C SER A 16 17.66 -13.31 8.31
N GLY A 17 18.57 -13.67 7.40
CA GLY A 17 19.90 -13.07 7.30
C GLY A 17 19.91 -11.60 6.89
N ALA A 18 18.90 -11.13 6.16
CA ALA A 18 18.75 -9.73 5.75
C ALA A 18 18.04 -8.88 6.82
N LEU A 19 17.38 -9.51 7.80
CA LEU A 19 16.65 -8.87 8.89
C LEU A 19 17.31 -9.10 10.26
N ARG A 20 18.63 -9.33 10.29
CA ARG A 20 19.40 -9.66 11.51
C ARG A 20 19.31 -8.61 12.62
N GLN A 21 19.03 -7.36 12.27
CA GLN A 21 18.84 -6.25 13.20
C GLN A 21 17.53 -6.34 14.00
N MET A 22 16.57 -7.15 13.56
CA MET A 22 15.30 -7.31 14.25
C MET A 22 15.45 -8.28 15.43
N LYS A 23 14.94 -7.88 16.60
CA LYS A 23 14.91 -8.74 17.81
C LYS A 23 14.13 -10.03 17.59
N TYR A 24 13.05 -9.96 16.81
CA TYR A 24 12.20 -11.10 16.47
C TYR A 24 11.89 -11.12 14.98
N MET A 25 11.91 -12.32 14.39
CA MET A 25 11.56 -12.50 12.99
C MET A 25 10.04 -12.41 12.81
N PRO A 26 9.53 -11.51 11.95
CA PRO A 26 8.10 -11.41 11.68
C PRO A 26 7.58 -12.62 10.91
N GLU A 27 6.25 -12.78 10.95
CA GLU A 27 5.53 -13.73 10.10
C GLU A 27 5.27 -13.10 8.72
N PHE A 28 5.48 -13.88 7.65
CA PHE A 28 5.14 -13.45 6.29
C PHE A 28 3.73 -13.87 5.93
N ARG A 29 2.94 -12.91 5.45
CA ARG A 29 1.58 -13.10 4.95
C ARG A 29 1.52 -12.63 3.52
N PHE A 30 1.17 -13.53 2.59
CA PHE A 30 1.08 -13.19 1.18
C PHE A 30 -0.37 -12.89 0.83
N ARG A 31 -0.59 -11.68 0.31
CA ARG A 31 -1.89 -11.18 -0.15
C ARG A 31 -1.73 -10.64 -1.57
N LEU A 32 -2.81 -10.64 -2.34
CA LEU A 32 -2.85 -9.92 -3.60
C LEU A 32 -2.80 -8.42 -3.30
N ASP A 33 -1.99 -7.68 -4.06
CA ASP A 33 -1.99 -6.24 -3.98
C ASP A 33 -3.18 -5.69 -4.77
N THR A 34 -4.13 -5.08 -4.08
CA THR A 34 -5.32 -4.42 -4.66
C THR A 34 -5.20 -2.90 -4.61
N SER A 35 -4.03 -2.37 -4.28
CA SER A 35 -3.80 -0.92 -4.17
C SER A 35 -4.07 -0.22 -5.50
N PHE A 36 -3.66 -0.80 -6.63
CA PHE A 36 -3.92 -0.25 -7.96
C PHE A 36 -5.40 -0.11 -8.29
N ASP A 37 -6.22 -1.13 -8.03
CA ASP A 37 -7.67 -1.07 -8.24
C ASP A 37 -8.31 0.01 -7.35
N ASN A 38 -7.84 0.10 -6.09
CA ASN A 38 -8.27 1.15 -5.18
C ASN A 38 -7.86 2.54 -5.66
N PHE A 39 -6.63 2.72 -6.17
CA PHE A 39 -6.17 3.99 -6.72
C PHE A 39 -7.01 4.38 -7.94
N ALA A 40 -7.29 3.46 -8.85
CA ALA A 40 -8.14 3.72 -10.00
C ALA A 40 -9.54 4.17 -9.57
N LYS A 41 -10.16 3.43 -8.64
CA LYS A 41 -11.48 3.75 -8.08
C LYS A 41 -11.52 5.12 -7.39
N ILE A 42 -10.51 5.43 -6.56
CA ILE A 42 -10.43 6.73 -5.88
C ILE A 42 -10.25 7.84 -6.91
N ASN A 43 -9.37 7.66 -7.91
CA ASN A 43 -9.18 8.66 -8.96
C ASN A 43 -10.45 8.93 -9.76
N GLU A 44 -11.22 7.90 -10.07
CA GLU A 44 -12.52 8.05 -10.74
C GLU A 44 -13.50 8.83 -9.86
N LEU A 45 -13.61 8.49 -8.57
CA LEU A 45 -14.46 9.19 -7.62
C LEU A 45 -14.07 10.67 -7.48
N LEU A 46 -12.78 10.99 -7.37
CA LEU A 46 -12.29 12.36 -7.25
C LEU A 46 -12.55 13.19 -8.53
N LYS A 47 -12.63 12.55 -9.70
CA LYS A 47 -12.93 13.21 -10.98
C LYS A 47 -14.43 13.34 -11.25
N SER A 48 -15.28 12.74 -10.43
CA SER A 48 -16.73 12.87 -10.59
C SER A 48 -17.16 14.34 -10.47
N PRO A 49 -18.13 14.81 -11.28
CA PRO A 49 -18.54 16.22 -11.25
C PRO A 49 -19.03 16.72 -9.88
N GLU A 50 -19.66 15.83 -9.11
CA GLU A 50 -20.13 16.10 -7.76
C GLU A 50 -18.98 16.30 -6.77
N VAL A 51 -17.97 15.44 -6.78
CA VAL A 51 -16.82 15.54 -5.86
C VAL A 51 -15.86 16.64 -6.28
N ALA A 52 -15.60 16.78 -7.59
CA ALA A 52 -14.69 17.81 -8.10
C ALA A 52 -15.19 19.23 -7.81
N ARG A 53 -16.52 19.46 -7.81
CA ARG A 53 -17.13 20.74 -7.44
C ARG A 53 -16.79 21.14 -6.00
N ASP A 54 -16.81 20.17 -5.09
CA ASP A 54 -16.61 20.41 -3.65
C ASP A 54 -15.12 20.51 -3.29
N LEU A 55 -14.24 19.84 -4.04
CA LEU A 55 -12.80 19.89 -3.81
C LEU A 55 -12.13 21.17 -4.36
N GLY A 56 -12.77 21.87 -5.31
CA GLY A 56 -12.21 23.05 -5.98
C GLY A 56 -11.03 22.72 -6.90
N ASP A 57 -10.64 23.68 -7.76
CA ASP A 57 -9.54 23.53 -8.72
C ASP A 57 -8.16 23.60 -8.03
N GLY A 58 -7.80 22.65 -7.17
CA GLY A 58 -6.42 22.28 -6.77
C GLY A 58 -5.38 23.36 -6.40
N LYS A 59 -5.75 24.64 -6.26
CA LYS A 59 -4.81 25.79 -6.18
C LYS A 59 -4.67 26.39 -4.78
N ASN A 60 -5.29 25.81 -3.75
CA ASN A 60 -5.35 26.44 -2.43
C ASN A 60 -4.51 25.76 -1.32
N ASN A 61 -3.70 24.74 -1.60
CA ASN A 61 -2.94 24.04 -0.55
C ASN A 61 -1.40 24.12 -0.67
N ASP A 62 -0.85 25.05 -1.45
CA ASP A 62 0.61 25.37 -1.43
C ASP A 62 0.95 26.47 -0.40
N LYS A 63 0.07 26.73 0.57
CA LYS A 63 0.35 27.59 1.72
C LYS A 63 0.31 26.72 2.96
N ASP A 64 1.47 26.28 3.39
CA ASP A 64 1.87 26.04 4.78
C ASP A 64 2.96 24.97 4.77
N GLU A 65 4.22 25.39 4.73
CA GLU A 65 5.38 24.79 5.40
C GLU A 65 6.62 25.68 5.13
N GLU A 66 6.77 26.71 5.98
CA GLU A 66 8.04 27.43 6.25
C GLU A 66 8.60 26.91 7.59
#